data_AF-A0A1V2IR88-F1
#
_entry.id   AF-A0A1V2IR88-F1
#
_cell.length_a   1.000
_cell.length_b   1.000
_cell.length_c   1.000
_cell.angle_alpha   90.00
_cell.angle_beta   90.00
_cell.angle_gamma   90.00
#
_symmetry.space_group_name_H-M   'P 1'
#
loop_
_entity.id
_entity.type
_entity.pdbx_description
1 polymer ?
#
loop_
_entity_poly.entity_id
_entity_poly.type
_entity_poly.pdbx_seq_one_letter_code
_entity_poly.pdbx_strand_id
1 'polypeptide(L)'
;MKPMDLEEVLACADLVGRSGASGFEIGYLDDDPANPRWYAHAQYRGARLTCEDHPTPQAAADALAHRLLQGAQCRCGRVATTSPYGAVPYNATLINGQRRTHEQARTAGQCLWRRTGARWEPSCTAPPIVIKQTGDC
;
A
#
# COMPACT_ATOMS: atom_id res chain seq x y z
N MET A 1 6.75 -26.91 8.62
CA MET A 1 5.85 -26.11 7.76
C MET A 1 5.89 -24.69 8.29
N LYS A 2 6.56 -23.76 7.60
CA LYS A 2 6.59 -22.35 8.02
C LYS A 2 5.20 -21.76 7.82
N PRO A 3 4.67 -20.92 8.72
CA PRO A 3 3.49 -20.12 8.43
C PRO A 3 3.90 -19.07 7.39
N MET A 4 3.85 -19.41 6.10
CA MET A 4 4.46 -18.65 5.00
C MET A 4 3.44 -18.14 3.97
N ASP A 5 2.14 -18.46 4.12
CA ASP A 5 1.19 -18.28 3.02
C ASP A 5 0.35 -17.00 3.08
N LEU A 6 0.45 -16.18 4.13
CA LEU A 6 -0.44 -15.02 4.31
C LEU A 6 0.28 -13.72 4.72
N GLU A 7 1.60 -13.70 4.85
CA GLU A 7 2.31 -12.51 5.34
C GLU A 7 2.13 -11.30 4.42
N GLU A 8 2.18 -11.49 3.10
CA GLU A 8 1.96 -10.45 2.09
C GLU A 8 0.53 -9.88 2.20
N VAL A 9 -0.45 -10.76 2.36
CA VAL A 9 -1.86 -10.39 2.48
C VAL A 9 -2.09 -9.60 3.76
N LEU A 10 -1.55 -10.08 4.89
CA LEU A 10 -1.65 -9.41 6.18
C LEU A 10 -0.90 -8.07 6.20
N ALA A 11 0.29 -8.01 5.59
CA ALA A 11 1.06 -6.77 5.45
C ALA A 11 0.30 -5.74 4.61
N CYS A 12 -0.34 -6.18 3.52
CA CYS A 12 -1.17 -5.30 2.70
C CYS A 12 -2.40 -4.81 3.48
N ALA A 13 -3.10 -5.69 4.20
CA ALA A 13 -4.25 -5.32 5.02
C ALA A 13 -3.87 -4.31 6.13
N ASP A 14 -2.75 -4.50 6.84
CA ASP A 14 -2.21 -3.53 7.81
C ASP A 14 -1.95 -2.17 7.16
N LEU A 15 -1.29 -2.18 6.00
CA LEU A 15 -0.97 -0.97 5.25
C LEU A 15 -2.23 -0.23 4.78
N VAL A 16 -3.21 -0.94 4.23
CA VAL A 16 -4.52 -0.40 3.85
C VAL A 16 -5.17 0.28 5.06
N GLY A 17 -5.27 -0.42 6.19
CA GLY A 17 -5.88 0.13 7.41
C GLY A 17 -5.19 1.43 7.85
N ARG A 18 -3.85 1.47 7.79
CA ARG A 18 -3.05 2.66 8.15
C ARG A 18 -3.11 3.77 7.10
N SER A 19 -3.44 3.47 5.85
CA SER A 19 -3.60 4.50 4.82
C SER A 19 -4.86 5.33 5.00
N GLY A 20 -5.84 4.84 5.78
CA GLY A 20 -7.17 5.42 5.92
C GLY A 20 -8.15 4.95 4.83
N ALA A 21 -7.84 3.83 4.17
CA ALA A 21 -8.76 3.18 3.25
C ALA A 21 -9.95 2.56 4.01
N SER A 22 -11.12 2.56 3.39
CA SER A 22 -12.38 2.07 3.94
C SER A 22 -12.68 0.62 3.59
N GLY A 23 -11.89 -0.01 2.71
CA GLY A 23 -12.09 -1.39 2.30
C GLY A 23 -10.83 -1.99 1.67
N PHE A 24 -10.68 -3.30 1.85
CA PHE A 24 -9.69 -4.13 1.19
C PHE A 24 -10.34 -5.48 0.85
N GLU A 25 -10.11 -5.92 -0.38
CA GLU A 25 -10.66 -7.18 -0.90
C GLU A 25 -9.62 -7.85 -1.78
N ILE A 26 -9.67 -9.16 -1.78
CA ILE A 26 -8.84 -10.03 -2.61
C ILE A 26 -9.70 -11.18 -3.14
N GLY A 27 -9.53 -11.51 -4.41
CA GLY A 27 -10.34 -12.54 -5.05
C GLY A 27 -9.78 -13.01 -6.38
N TYR A 28 -10.43 -14.00 -6.97
CA TYR A 28 -10.11 -14.52 -8.30
C TYR A 28 -10.93 -13.77 -9.36
N LEU A 29 -10.34 -13.55 -10.54
CA LEU A 29 -10.97 -12.91 -11.69
C LEU A 29 -11.77 -13.89 -12.55
N ASP A 30 -11.38 -15.17 -12.53
CA ASP A 30 -11.98 -16.23 -13.33
C ASP A 30 -11.99 -17.57 -12.58
N ASP A 31 -12.82 -18.48 -13.07
CA ASP A 31 -12.99 -19.83 -12.54
C ASP A 31 -12.05 -20.85 -13.22
N ASP A 32 -10.96 -20.42 -13.87
CA ASP A 32 -9.97 -21.34 -14.47
C ASP A 32 -8.98 -21.83 -13.39
N PRO A 33 -9.14 -23.07 -12.87
CA PRO A 33 -8.24 -23.57 -11.84
C PRO A 33 -6.82 -23.86 -12.37
N ALA A 34 -6.63 -23.95 -13.70
CA ALA A 34 -5.33 -24.22 -14.29
C ALA A 34 -4.45 -22.96 -14.35
N ASN A 35 -5.05 -21.78 -14.46
CA ASN A 35 -4.35 -20.49 -14.55
C ASN A 35 -5.07 -19.42 -13.71
N PRO A 36 -5.09 -19.57 -12.38
CA PRO A 36 -5.87 -18.68 -11.53
C PRO A 36 -5.33 -17.24 -11.63
N ARG A 37 -6.22 -16.31 -12.00
CA ARG A 37 -5.91 -14.88 -12.01
C ARG A 37 -6.51 -14.21 -10.79
N TRP A 38 -5.68 -13.52 -10.03
CA TRP A 38 -6.05 -12.83 -8.79
C TRP A 38 -6.06 -11.32 -8.96
N TYR A 39 -6.96 -10.69 -8.23
CA TYR A 39 -6.97 -9.26 -8.01
C TYR A 39 -6.93 -8.91 -6.53
N ALA A 40 -6.42 -7.73 -6.24
CA ALA A 40 -6.54 -7.08 -4.94
C ALA A 40 -6.96 -5.63 -5.15
N HIS A 41 -7.83 -5.11 -4.29
CA HIS A 41 -8.21 -3.72 -4.34
C HIS A 41 -8.32 -3.06 -2.97
N ALA A 42 -8.07 -1.76 -2.93
CA ALA A 42 -8.31 -0.92 -1.76
C ALA A 42 -9.20 0.26 -2.13
N GLN A 43 -10.12 0.62 -1.24
CA GLN A 43 -11.00 1.78 -1.41
C GLN A 43 -10.56 2.92 -0.50
N TYR A 44 -10.32 4.10 -1.08
CA TYR A 44 -9.89 5.27 -0.35
C TYR A 44 -10.62 6.52 -0.84
N ARG A 45 -11.39 7.17 0.05
CA ARG A 45 -12.12 8.42 -0.25
C ARG A 45 -12.94 8.36 -1.56
N GLY A 46 -13.61 7.24 -1.81
CA GLY A 46 -14.41 7.01 -3.02
C GLY A 46 -13.62 6.61 -4.27
N ALA A 47 -12.28 6.65 -4.25
CA ALA A 47 -11.44 6.09 -5.29
C ALA A 47 -11.14 4.61 -5.01
N ARG A 48 -11.07 3.79 -6.06
CA ARG A 48 -10.68 2.38 -5.99
C ARG A 48 -9.30 2.22 -6.65
N LEU A 49 -8.36 1.68 -5.90
CA LEU A 49 -7.06 1.24 -6.40
C LEU A 49 -7.14 -0.27 -6.58
N THR A 50 -6.92 -0.76 -7.81
CA THR A 50 -6.97 -2.18 -8.14
C THR A 50 -5.64 -2.62 -8.76
N CYS A 51 -5.22 -3.83 -8.43
CA CYS A 51 -4.18 -4.59 -9.12
C CYS A 51 -4.77 -5.94 -9.54
N GLU A 52 -4.62 -6.31 -10.80
CA GLU A 52 -5.27 -7.46 -11.45
C GLU A 52 -4.20 -8.34 -12.13
N ASP A 53 -4.60 -9.50 -12.66
CA ASP A 53 -3.73 -10.39 -13.44
C ASP A 53 -2.53 -10.98 -12.70
N HIS A 54 -2.68 -11.22 -11.40
CA HIS A 54 -1.63 -11.82 -10.59
C HIS A 54 -1.82 -13.34 -10.42
N PRO A 55 -0.74 -14.13 -10.41
CA PRO A 55 -0.82 -15.59 -10.36
C PRO A 55 -1.22 -16.14 -8.98
N THR A 56 -1.12 -15.32 -7.94
CA THR A 56 -1.38 -15.71 -6.54
C THR A 56 -1.99 -14.55 -5.77
N PRO A 57 -2.71 -14.80 -4.66
CA PRO A 57 -3.24 -13.71 -3.83
C PRO A 57 -2.11 -12.88 -3.20
N GLN A 58 -1.01 -13.52 -2.81
CA GLN A 58 0.14 -12.84 -2.23
C GLN A 58 0.74 -11.85 -3.25
N ALA A 59 0.86 -12.25 -4.51
CA ALA A 59 1.34 -11.37 -5.58
C ALA A 59 0.40 -10.18 -5.83
N ALA A 60 -0.93 -10.41 -5.80
CA ALA A 60 -1.91 -9.34 -5.92
C ALA A 60 -1.84 -8.36 -4.75
N ALA A 61 -1.75 -8.87 -3.52
CA ALA A 61 -1.65 -8.07 -2.30
C ALA A 61 -0.34 -7.26 -2.25
N ASP A 62 0.79 -7.86 -2.59
CA ASP A 62 2.09 -7.18 -2.65
C ASP A 62 2.09 -6.08 -3.72
N ALA A 63 1.55 -6.37 -4.91
CA ALA A 63 1.39 -5.36 -5.97
C ALA A 63 0.51 -4.19 -5.53
N LEU A 64 -0.60 -4.45 -4.84
CA LEU A 64 -1.45 -3.41 -4.27
C LEU A 64 -0.70 -2.59 -3.21
N ALA A 65 0.07 -3.22 -2.33
CA ALA A 65 0.87 -2.53 -1.31
C ALA A 65 1.92 -1.60 -1.94
N HIS A 66 2.61 -2.07 -2.97
CA HIS A 66 3.53 -1.25 -3.76
C HIS A 66 2.81 -0.06 -4.41
N ARG A 67 1.62 -0.28 -4.99
CA ARG A 67 0.82 0.78 -5.60
C ARG A 67 0.33 1.81 -4.58
N LEU A 68 -0.02 1.38 -3.37
CA LEU A 68 -0.38 2.26 -2.26
C LEU A 68 0.81 3.12 -1.81
N LEU A 69 2.01 2.54 -1.74
CA LEU A 69 3.22 3.26 -1.33
C LEU A 69 3.75 4.20 -2.43
N GLN A 70 3.61 3.82 -3.69
CA GLN A 70 4.03 4.63 -4.84
C GLN A 70 3.15 5.89 -4.95
N GLY A 71 3.68 7.00 -4.44
CA GLY A 71 2.98 8.29 -4.42
C GLY A 71 2.28 8.61 -3.10
N ALA A 72 2.36 7.74 -2.10
CA ALA A 72 1.94 8.09 -0.75
C ALA A 72 2.90 9.07 -0.10
N GLN A 73 2.36 9.89 0.80
CA GLN A 73 3.15 10.70 1.72
C GLN A 73 3.28 9.94 3.05
N CYS A 74 4.52 9.67 3.46
CA CYS A 74 4.77 9.18 4.81
C CYS A 74 4.48 10.29 5.83
N ARG A 75 4.18 9.93 7.07
CA ARG A 75 3.84 10.89 8.13
C ARG A 75 4.97 11.81 8.54
N CYS A 76 6.21 11.48 8.18
CA CYS A 76 7.34 12.41 8.28
C CYS A 76 7.32 13.51 7.19
N GLY A 77 6.30 13.56 6.33
CA GLY A 77 6.13 14.54 5.24
C GLY A 77 6.87 14.18 3.94
N ARG A 78 7.66 13.10 3.96
CA ARG A 78 8.46 12.62 2.83
C ARG A 78 7.66 11.71 1.91
N VAL A 79 8.04 11.62 0.64
CA VAL A 79 7.43 10.69 -0.31
C VAL A 79 7.83 9.26 0.05
N ALA A 80 6.87 8.35 0.14
CA ALA A 80 7.15 6.94 0.36
C ALA A 80 7.81 6.32 -0.88
N THR A 81 8.82 5.48 -0.66
CA THR A 81 9.48 4.68 -1.71
C THR A 81 9.69 3.27 -1.19
N THR A 82 9.64 2.27 -2.06
CA THR A 82 9.99 0.87 -1.73
C THR A 82 11.39 0.49 -2.17
N SER A 83 12.11 1.42 -2.81
CA SER A 83 13.44 1.21 -3.38
C SER A 83 14.45 2.21 -2.81
N PRO A 84 15.69 1.79 -2.52
CA PRO A 84 16.77 2.69 -2.10
C PRO A 84 17.21 3.66 -3.20
N TYR A 85 16.95 3.32 -4.47
CA TYR A 85 17.18 4.23 -5.61
C TYR A 85 16.17 5.38 -5.66
N GLY A 86 15.11 5.26 -4.86
CA GLY A 86 14.13 6.30 -4.63
C GLY A 86 12.96 6.32 -5.61
N ALA A 87 11.96 7.13 -5.29
CA ALA A 87 10.84 7.45 -6.17
C ALA A 87 11.24 8.60 -7.13
N VAL A 88 10.81 8.55 -8.38
CA VAL A 88 10.92 9.70 -9.30
C VAL A 88 9.66 10.55 -9.13
N PRO A 89 9.72 11.73 -8.47
CA PRO A 89 8.54 12.54 -8.30
C PRO A 89 8.19 13.23 -9.63
N TYR A 90 6.98 12.97 -10.11
CA TYR A 90 6.34 13.78 -11.14
C TYR A 90 5.34 14.75 -10.49
N ASN A 91 4.95 15.80 -11.20
CA ASN A 91 3.88 16.66 -10.74
C ASN A 91 2.60 15.84 -10.64
N ALA A 92 2.10 15.65 -9.42
CA ALA A 92 0.96 14.79 -9.14
C ALA A 92 -0.01 15.46 -8.19
N THR A 93 -1.29 15.18 -8.37
CA THR A 93 -2.28 15.37 -7.31
C THR A 93 -2.25 14.11 -6.47
N LEU A 94 -1.83 14.25 -5.22
CA LEU A 94 -1.87 13.15 -4.27
C LEU A 94 -3.31 12.69 -4.06
N ILE A 95 -3.47 11.44 -3.59
CA ILE A 95 -4.79 10.85 -3.33
C ILE A 95 -5.61 11.64 -2.30
N ASN A 96 -4.98 12.53 -1.53
CA ASN A 96 -5.65 13.43 -0.58
C ASN A 96 -6.08 14.79 -1.20
N GLY A 97 -5.92 14.97 -2.51
CA GLY A 97 -6.26 16.20 -3.24
C GLY A 97 -5.16 17.27 -3.24
N GLN A 98 -4.09 17.09 -2.47
CA GLN A 98 -2.98 18.04 -2.47
C GLN A 98 -2.18 17.92 -3.77
N ARG A 99 -1.98 19.05 -4.44
CA ARG A 99 -1.05 19.13 -5.57
C ARG A 99 0.38 19.18 -5.04
N ARG A 100 1.26 18.30 -5.52
CA ARG A 100 2.69 18.31 -5.25
C ARG A 100 3.48 18.51 -6.52
N THR A 101 4.40 19.48 -6.50
CA THR A 101 5.38 19.64 -7.58
C THR A 101 6.56 18.69 -7.38
N HIS A 102 7.27 18.39 -8.46
CA HIS A 102 8.51 17.62 -8.41
C HIS A 102 9.56 18.28 -7.49
N GLU A 103 9.60 19.61 -7.44
CA GLU A 103 10.51 20.38 -6.58
C GLU A 103 10.18 20.21 -5.09
N GLN A 104 8.91 20.35 -4.72
CA GLN A 104 8.45 20.10 -3.35
C GLN A 104 8.73 18.65 -2.91
N ALA A 105 8.56 17.68 -3.81
CA ALA A 105 8.85 16.29 -3.53
C ALA A 105 10.36 16.02 -3.38
N ARG A 106 11.22 16.67 -4.17
CA ARG A 106 12.68 16.61 -4.01
C ARG A 106 13.11 17.21 -2.66
N THR A 107 12.62 18.40 -2.32
CA THR A 107 12.97 19.09 -1.06
C THR A 107 12.50 18.32 0.18
N ALA A 108 11.31 17.75 0.15
CA ALA A 108 10.82 16.90 1.25
C ALA A 108 11.68 15.64 1.44
N GLY A 109 12.34 15.17 0.39
CA GLY A 109 13.07 13.92 0.39
C GLY A 109 12.14 12.71 0.43
N GLN A 110 12.71 11.55 0.72
CA GLN A 110 12.04 10.26 0.61
C GLN A 110 12.12 9.46 1.90
N CYS A 111 11.11 8.63 2.14
CA CYS A 111 11.08 7.67 3.24
C CYS A 111 10.98 6.27 2.66
N LEU A 112 11.97 5.44 2.96
CA LEU A 112 12.01 4.07 2.48
C LEU A 112 11.07 3.22 3.32
N TRP A 113 10.20 2.47 2.68
CA TRP A 113 9.33 1.50 3.31
C TRP A 113 9.79 0.10 2.93
N ARG A 114 9.82 -0.79 3.91
CA ARG A 114 10.22 -2.19 3.74
C ARG A 114 9.18 -3.10 4.37
N ARG A 115 8.98 -4.26 3.78
CA ARG A 115 8.17 -5.31 4.40
C ARG A 115 9.03 -6.07 5.42
N THR A 116 8.56 -6.11 6.65
CA THR A 116 9.14 -6.87 7.77
C THR A 116 8.09 -7.89 8.22
N GLY A 117 8.15 -9.11 7.66
CA GLY A 117 7.11 -10.14 7.86
C GLY A 117 5.73 -9.65 7.40
N ALA A 118 4.75 -9.71 8.30
CA ALA A 118 3.36 -9.31 8.06
C ALA A 118 3.10 -7.79 8.18
N ARG A 119 4.13 -6.93 8.04
CA ARG A 119 3.98 -5.47 8.17
C ARG A 119 4.85 -4.69 7.19
N TRP A 120 4.36 -3.51 6.79
CA TRP A 120 5.15 -2.50 6.11
C TRP A 120 5.66 -1.44 7.08
N GLU A 121 6.97 -1.25 7.15
CA GLU A 121 7.63 -0.37 8.10
C GLU A 121 8.35 0.79 7.39
N PRO A 122 8.10 2.05 7.79
CA PRO A 122 8.87 3.19 7.31
C PRO A 122 10.26 3.22 7.94
N SER A 123 11.23 3.75 7.21
CA SER A 123 12.59 3.99 7.72
C SER A 123 12.69 5.16 8.69
N CYS A 124 11.62 5.96 8.82
CA CYS A 124 11.56 7.08 9.76
C CYS A 124 10.93 6.67 11.09
N THR A 125 11.20 7.43 12.16
CA THR A 125 10.68 7.20 13.51
C THR A 125 9.30 7.81 13.77
N ALA A 126 8.51 8.12 12.74
CA ALA A 126 7.20 8.73 12.91
C ALA A 126 6.26 7.80 13.74
N PRO A 127 5.67 8.30 14.85
CA PRO A 127 5.00 7.46 15.87
C PRO A 127 3.75 6.80 15.30
N PRO A 128 3.43 5.48 15.43
CA PRO A 128 2.37 4.76 14.70
C PRO A 128 0.97 5.40 14.73
N ILE A 129 0.11 5.13 13.74
CA ILE A 129 -1.30 5.56 13.78
C ILE A 129 -2.02 4.61 14.74
N VAL A 130 -2.57 5.15 15.82
CA VAL A 130 -3.46 4.38 16.69
C VAL A 130 -4.86 4.46 16.09
N ILE A 131 -5.27 3.40 15.39
CA ILE A 131 -6.66 3.25 14.97
C ILE A 131 -7.43 2.86 16.23
N LYS A 132 -8.28 3.77 16.73
CA LYS A 132 -9.24 3.41 17.77
C LYS A 132 -10.23 2.45 17.11
N GLN A 133 -10.17 1.17 17.47
CA GLN A 133 -11.26 0.25 17.13
C GLN A 133 -12.51 0.80 17.80
N THR A 134 -13.39 1.39 17.00
CA THR A 134 -14.69 1.86 17.48
C THR A 134 -15.57 0.62 17.48
N GLY A 135 -15.45 -0.18 18.53
CA GLY A 135 -16.43 -1.19 18.84
C GLY A 135 -17.65 -0.47 19.39
N ASP A 136 -18.71 -0.43 18.59
CA ASP A 136 -20.11 -0.38 19.03
C ASP A 136 -20.98 -0.57 17.78
N CYS A 137 -21.56 -1.76 17.66
CA CYS A 137 -22.86 -2.14 17.10
C CYS A 137 -22.91 -3.67 16.94
#